data_AF-A0A3D5QCW3-F1
#
_entry.id   AF-A0A3D5QCW3-F1
#
_cell.length_a   1.000
_cell.length_b   1.000
_cell.length_c   1.000
_cell.angle_alpha   90.00
_cell.angle_beta   90.00
_cell.angle_gamma   90.00
#
_symmetry.space_group_name_H-M   'P 1'
#
loop_
_entity.id
_entity.type
_entity.pdbx_description
1 polymer ?
#
loop_
_entity_poly.entity_id
_entity_poly.type
_entity_poly.pdbx_seq_one_letter_code
_entity_poly.pdbx_strand_id
1 'polypeptide(L)'
;MGIRKYFLESEYLQRFIPNFSYRDYQADLAEYIMNALADYNTTVIEAPTGSGKTLAYLMPVFELGRKTIVSTKTKQLMSQILNKDIPTVSA
;
A
#
# COMPACT_ATOMS: atom_id res chain seq x y z
N MET A 1 3.44 3.41 -17.32
CA MET A 1 2.41 3.91 -16.37
C MET A 1 2.77 3.34 -15.02
N GLY A 2 3.26 4.17 -14.09
CA GLY A 2 3.77 3.71 -12.79
C GLY A 2 2.66 3.24 -11.85
N ILE A 3 3.04 2.89 -10.62
CA ILE A 3 2.14 2.36 -9.59
C ILE A 3 0.97 3.30 -9.23
N ARG A 4 1.07 4.59 -9.57
CA ARG A 4 0.01 5.60 -9.44
C ARG A 4 -1.31 5.18 -10.09
N LYS A 5 -1.27 4.38 -11.17
CA LYS A 5 -2.48 3.93 -11.90
C LYS A 5 -3.51 3.26 -10.97
N TYR A 6 -3.04 2.48 -9.99
CA TYR A 6 -3.91 1.76 -9.04
C TYR A 6 -4.70 2.68 -8.11
N PHE A 7 -4.23 3.92 -7.92
CA PHE A 7 -4.89 4.90 -7.06
C PHE A 7 -5.80 5.85 -7.86
N LEU A 8 -5.44 6.12 -9.12
CA LEU A 8 -6.22 6.95 -10.04
C LEU A 8 -7.47 6.24 -10.56
N GLU A 9 -7.39 4.91 -10.77
CA GLU A 9 -8.53 4.08 -11.12
C GLU A 9 -9.35 3.72 -9.85
N SER A 10 -9.92 4.74 -9.23
CA SER A 10 -10.63 4.62 -7.95
C SER A 10 -11.76 3.61 -7.98
N GLU A 11 -12.35 3.31 -9.14
CA GLU A 11 -13.43 2.32 -9.27
C GLU A 11 -13.02 0.92 -8.79
N TYR A 12 -11.78 0.49 -9.03
CA TYR A 12 -11.31 -0.82 -8.57
C TYR A 12 -11.20 -0.84 -7.05
N LEU A 13 -10.52 0.15 -6.46
CA LEU A 13 -10.36 0.24 -5.01
C LEU A 13 -11.69 0.52 -4.29
N GLN A 14 -12.63 1.24 -4.90
CA GLN A 14 -13.96 1.49 -4.34
C GLN A 14 -14.81 0.23 -4.18
N ARG A 15 -14.57 -0.81 -4.99
CA ARG A 15 -15.25 -2.11 -4.84
C ARG A 15 -14.89 -2.80 -3.52
N PHE A 16 -13.66 -2.63 -3.06
CA PHE A 16 -13.13 -3.27 -1.85
C PHE A 16 -13.09 -2.34 -0.64
N ILE A 17 -12.99 -1.03 -0.88
CA ILE A 17 -12.94 0.01 0.14
C ILE A 17 -14.09 0.99 -0.13
N PRO A 18 -15.24 0.81 0.53
CA PRO A 18 -16.34 1.75 0.44
C PRO A 18 -15.88 3.17 0.77
N ASN A 19 -16.27 4.13 -0.05
CA ASN A 19 -15.88 5.55 0.07
C ASN A 19 -14.36 5.79 -0.06
N PHE A 20 -13.64 4.94 -0.80
CA PHE A 20 -12.26 5.23 -1.15
C PHE A 20 -12.15 6.57 -1.86
N SER A 21 -11.31 7.43 -1.29
CA SER A 21 -10.94 8.73 -1.84
C SER A 21 -9.45 8.72 -2.14
N TYR A 22 -9.13 9.10 -3.37
CA TYR A 22 -7.76 9.30 -3.79
C TYR A 22 -7.07 10.37 -2.96
N ARG A 23 -5.79 10.16 -2.65
CA ARG A 23 -4.92 11.15 -1.98
C ARG A 23 -3.55 11.12 -2.65
N ASP A 24 -3.08 12.26 -3.14
CA ASP A 24 -1.77 12.36 -3.81
C ASP A 24 -0.63 11.79 -2.97
N TYR A 25 -0.59 12.14 -1.68
CA TYR A 25 0.41 11.64 -0.74
C TYR A 25 0.51 10.09 -0.72
N GLN A 26 -0.62 9.39 -0.84
CA GLN A 26 -0.62 7.93 -0.84
C GLN A 26 0.03 7.36 -2.11
N ALA A 27 -0.23 7.98 -3.26
CA ALA A 27 0.36 7.59 -4.54
C ALA A 27 1.85 7.92 -4.59
N ASP A 28 2.24 9.10 -4.08
CA ASP A 28 3.64 9.53 -3.99
C ASP A 28 4.44 8.59 -3.08
N LEU A 29 3.86 8.21 -1.93
CA LEU A 29 4.44 7.26 -1.00
C LEU A 29 4.61 5.87 -1.64
N ALA A 30 3.60 5.39 -2.38
CA ALA A 30 3.67 4.11 -3.05
C ALA A 30 4.75 4.09 -4.14
N GLU A 31 4.87 5.17 -4.91
CA GLU A 31 5.89 5.32 -5.94
C GLU A 31 7.30 5.37 -5.35
N TYR A 32 7.48 6.10 -4.26
CA TYR A 32 8.76 6.13 -3.53
C TYR A 32 9.15 4.75 -3.00
N ILE A 33 8.21 4.02 -2.37
CA ILE A 33 8.43 2.67 -1.85
C ILE A 33 8.73 1.69 -2.99
N MET A 34 8.02 1.77 -4.11
CA MET A 34 8.25 0.91 -5.28
C MET A 34 9.69 1.02 -5.78
N ASN A 35 10.19 2.24 -5.94
CA ASN A 35 11.56 2.48 -6.39
C ASN A 35 12.57 1.98 -5.35
N ALA A 36 12.35 2.28 -4.07
CA ALA A 36 13.23 1.81 -3.01
C ALA A 36 13.31 0.27 -2.94
N LEU A 37 12.17 -0.42 -3.06
CA LEU A 37 12.13 -1.88 -3.08
C LEU A 37 12.77 -2.46 -4.34
N ALA A 38 12.55 -1.85 -5.51
CA ALA A 38 13.14 -2.29 -6.77
C ALA A 38 14.68 -2.30 -6.70
N ASP A 39 15.26 -1.24 -6.11
CA ASP A 39 16.70 -1.01 -5.99
C ASP A 39 17.32 -1.59 -4.71
N TYR A 40 16.53 -2.27 -3.86
CA TYR A 40 16.96 -2.80 -2.55
C TYR A 40 17.51 -1.72 -1.58
N ASN A 41 17.00 -0.50 -1.69
CA ASN A 41 17.38 0.62 -0.85
C ASN A 41 16.61 0.63 0.48
N THR A 42 17.33 0.82 1.58
CA THR A 42 16.72 1.06 2.90
C THR A 42 16.19 2.49 2.97
N THR A 43 14.93 2.65 3.37
CA THR A 43 14.30 3.95 3.51
C THR A 43 13.59 4.09 4.86
N VAL A 44 13.48 5.34 5.33
CA VAL A 44 12.74 5.69 6.54
C VAL A 44 11.73 6.76 6.16
N ILE A 45 10.46 6.52 6.49
CA ILE A 45 9.37 7.39 6.06
C ILE A 45 8.45 7.64 7.25
N GLU A 46 8.14 8.91 7.50
CA GLU A 46 7.08 9.30 8.43
C GLU A 46 5.74 9.37 7.69
N ALA A 47 4.77 8.59 8.15
CA ALA A 47 3.43 8.56 7.58
C ALA A 47 2.37 8.69 8.67
N PRO A 48 1.65 9.83 8.73
CA PRO A 48 0.62 10.08 9.74
C PRO A 48 -0.49 9.02 9.73
N THR A 49 -1.21 8.89 10.84
CA THR A 49 -2.42 8.06 10.90
C THR A 49 -3.46 8.56 9.90
N GLY A 50 -4.18 7.65 9.24
CA GLY A 50 -5.19 8.01 8.24
C GLY A 50 -4.64 8.39 6.85
N SER A 51 -3.32 8.47 6.67
CA SER A 51 -2.68 8.81 5.38
C SER A 51 -2.82 7.76 4.26
N GLY A 52 -3.39 6.58 4.57
CA GLY A 52 -3.47 5.48 3.62
C GLY A 52 -2.17 4.68 3.45
N LYS A 53 -1.21 4.83 4.38
CA LYS A 53 0.11 4.18 4.36
C LYS A 53 0.10 2.67 4.10
N THR A 54 -0.92 1.95 4.58
CA THR A 54 -0.97 0.49 4.41
C THR A 54 -1.09 0.09 2.95
N LEU A 55 -2.00 0.70 2.21
CA LEU A 55 -2.13 0.45 0.77
C LEU A 55 -0.89 0.94 0.02
N ALA A 56 -0.31 2.05 0.46
CA ALA A 56 0.88 2.63 -0.16
C ALA A 56 2.09 1.68 -0.10
N TYR A 57 2.29 0.91 0.97
CA TYR A 57 3.36 -0.08 1.02
C TYR A 57 2.95 -1.46 0.48
N LEU A 58 1.67 -1.86 0.54
CA LEU A 58 1.24 -3.18 0.06
C LEU A 58 1.16 -3.24 -1.47
N MET A 59 0.66 -2.19 -2.15
CA MET A 59 0.58 -2.17 -3.61
C MET A 59 1.94 -2.45 -4.28
N PRO A 60 3.04 -1.77 -3.89
CA PRO A 60 4.37 -2.06 -4.44
C PRO A 60 4.83 -3.49 -4.18
N VAL A 61 4.53 -4.02 -3.00
CA VAL A 61 4.90 -5.38 -2.60
C VAL A 61 4.23 -6.42 -3.50
N PHE A 62 2.94 -6.25 -3.81
CA PHE A 62 2.23 -7.12 -4.74
C PHE A 62 2.68 -6.95 -6.19
N GLU A 63 2.86 -5.70 -6.65
CA GLU A 63 3.34 -5.41 -8.01
C GLU A 63 4.71 -6.06 -8.28
N LEU A 64 5.62 -6.05 -7.30
CA LEU A 64 6.94 -6.65 -7.43
C LEU A 64 6.93 -8.19 -7.34
N GLY A 65 5.86 -8.80 -6.82
CA GLY A 65 5.73 -10.27 -6.72
C GLY A 65 6.81 -10.93 -5.84
N ARG A 66 7.46 -10.19 -4.94
CA ARG A 66 8.57 -10.68 -4.11
C ARG A 66 8.07 -11.20 -2.77
N LYS A 67 8.76 -12.21 -2.22
CA LYS A 67 8.51 -12.66 -0.86
C LYS A 67 8.85 -11.54 0.11
N THR A 68 7.82 -11.02 0.79
CA THR A 68 7.93 -9.84 1.65
C THR A 68 7.50 -10.17 3.07
N ILE A 69 8.20 -9.59 4.05
CA ILE A 69 7.82 -9.66 5.47
C ILE A 69 7.34 -8.26 5.88
N VAL A 70 6.09 -8.19 6.37
CA VAL A 70 5.53 -6.96 6.96
C VAL A 70 5.52 -7.13 8.48
N SER A 71 6.21 -6.25 9.19
CA SER A 71 6.22 -6.22 10.66
C SER A 71 5.37 -5.06 11.17
N THR A 72 4.62 -5.28 12.25
CA THR A 72 3.74 -4.28 12.85
C THR A 72 3.65 -4.44 14.37
N LYS A 73 3.17 -3.41 15.05
CA LYS A 73 3.27 -3.27 16.52
C LYS A 73 2.42 -4.27 17.30
N THR A 74 1.24 -4.68 16.78
CA THR A 74 0.29 -5.50 17.55
C THR A 74 -0.37 -6.58 16.70
N LYS A 75 -0.85 -7.65 17.37
CA LYS A 75 -1.64 -8.73 16.73
C LYS A 75 -2.91 -8.20 16.06
N GLN A 76 -3.54 -7.17 16.62
CA GLN A 76 -4.73 -6.56 16.03
C GLN A 76 -4.41 -5.88 14.69
N LEU A 77 -3.32 -5.09 14.64
CA LEU A 77 -2.87 -4.47 13.39
C LEU A 77 -2.47 -5.53 12.36
N MET A 78 -1.80 -6.60 12.80
CA MET A 78 -1.45 -7.73 11.93
C MET A 78 -2.71 -8.41 11.36
N SER A 79 -3.71 -8.67 12.20
CA SER A 79 -4.99 -9.26 11.77
C SER A 79 -5.73 -8.36 10.78
N GLN A 80 -5.67 -7.04 10.97
CA GLN A 80 -6.22 -6.08 10.01
C GLN A 80 -5.51 -6.15 8.65
N ILE A 81 -4.18 -6.16 8.64
CA ILE A 81 -3.40 -6.29 7.40
C ILE A 81 -3.76 -7.59 6.69
N LEU A 82 -3.81 -8.70 7.42
CA LEU A 82 -4.06 -10.02 6.86
C LEU A 82 -5.48 -10.20 6.31
N ASN A 83 -6.50 -9.81 7.09
CA ASN A 83 -7.89 -10.16 6.79
C ASN A 83 -8.64 -9.07 6.02
N LYS A 84 -8.07 -7.86 5.92
CA LYS A 84 -8.70 -6.72 5.24
C LYS A 84 -7.79 -6.11 4.18
N ASP A 85 -6.60 -5.67 4.57
CA ASP A 85 -5.78 -4.85 3.68
C ASP A 85 -5.16 -5.67 2.54
N ILE A 86 -4.69 -6.90 2.79
CA ILE A 86 -4.17 -7.81 1.77
C ILE A 86 -5.26 -8.20 0.75
N PRO A 87 -6.44 -8.73 1.16
CA PRO A 87 -7.52 -9.06 0.22
C PRO A 87 -7.96 -7.89 -0.66
N THR A 88 -7.79 -6.65 -0.18
CA THR A 88 -8.15 -5.43 -0.92
C THR A 88 -7.20 -5.14 -2.09
N VAL A 89 -5.93 -5.50 -1.98
CA VAL A 89 -4.89 -5.18 -2.99
C VAL A 89 -4.45 -6.39 -3.81
N SER A 90 -4.82 -7.61 -3.40
CA SER A 90 -4.43 -8.86 -4.05
C SER A 90 -5.51 -9.46 -4.96
N ALA A 91 -6.66 -8.81 -5.10
CA ALA A 91 -7.82 -9.32 -5.83
C ALA A 91 -7.74 -9.07 -7.35
#